data_AF-A0A1G7NDN7-F1
#
_entry.id   AF-A0A1G7NDN7-F1
#
_cell.length_a   1.000
_cell.length_b   1.000
_cell.length_c   1.000
_cell.angle_alpha   90.00
_cell.angle_beta   90.00
_cell.angle_gamma   90.00
#
_symmetry.space_group_name_H-M   'P 1'
#
loop_
_entity.id
_entity.type
_entity.pdbx_description
1 polymer ?
#
loop_
_entity_poly.entity_id
_entity_poly.type
_entity_poly.pdbx_seq_one_letter_code
_entity_poly.pdbx_strand_id
1 'polypeptide(L)'
;MKTELQILKHHRLSDDLQLLISRIHLQAMALNMQGNHQAIVQYRASIHTHGGHELSVDTKKPNECWTEGWGVRQAIALPGAASSPEQRLASLRQLGEAVNALSNLLEGGKPA
;
A
#
# COMPACT_ATOMS: atom_id res chain seq x y z
N MET A 1 -1.59 -9.61 -20.10
CA MET A 1 -1.54 -9.30 -18.65
C MET A 1 -0.73 -8.02 -18.50
N LYS A 2 -1.33 -6.92 -18.04
CA LYS A 2 -0.57 -5.67 -17.81
C LYS A 2 0.19 -5.81 -16.49
N THR A 3 1.45 -5.36 -16.44
CA THR A 3 2.21 -5.33 -15.18
C THR A 3 1.63 -4.25 -14.25
N GLU A 4 1.79 -4.39 -12.93
CA GLU A 4 1.29 -3.39 -11.95
C GLU A 4 1.80 -1.97 -12.26
N LEU A 5 3.05 -1.86 -12.72
CA LEU A 5 3.64 -0.60 -13.20
C LEU A 5 2.92 0.00 -14.43
N GLN A 6 2.40 -0.84 -15.32
CA GLN A 6 1.56 -0.40 -16.45
C GLN A 6 0.17 0.03 -15.99
N ILE A 7 -0.36 -0.55 -14.91
CA ILE A 7 -1.62 -0.12 -14.29
C ILE A 7 -1.42 1.28 -13.68
N LEU A 8 -0.37 1.48 -12.89
CA LEU A 8 -0.08 2.79 -12.27
C LEU A 8 0.08 3.92 -13.29
N LYS A 9 0.81 3.69 -14.39
CA LYS A 9 0.94 4.67 -15.49
C LYS A 9 -0.37 4.92 -16.24
N HIS A 10 -1.24 3.92 -16.34
CA HIS A 10 -2.53 4.04 -17.02
C HIS A 10 -3.51 4.95 -16.26
N HIS A 11 -3.42 4.98 -14.93
CA HIS A 11 -4.33 5.76 -14.07
C HIS A 11 -3.91 7.23 -13.86
N ARG A 12 -2.86 7.71 -14.54
CA ARG A 12 -2.36 9.10 -14.45
C ARG A 12 -2.12 9.56 -13.00
N LEU A 13 -1.63 8.65 -12.15
CA LEU A 13 -1.24 9.00 -10.79
C LEU A 13 -0.08 10.01 -10.85
N SER A 14 -0.04 10.96 -9.92
CA SER A 14 1.10 11.87 -9.82
C SER A 14 2.39 11.11 -9.50
N ASP A 15 3.54 11.69 -9.83
CA ASP A 15 4.84 11.06 -9.60
C ASP A 15 5.06 10.72 -8.11
N ASP A 16 4.60 11.59 -7.20
CA ASP A 16 4.67 11.36 -5.75
C ASP A 16 3.89 10.11 -5.31
N LEU A 17 2.68 9.91 -5.86
CA LEU A 17 1.87 8.72 -5.58
C LEU A 17 2.56 7.47 -6.13
N GLN A 18 3.07 7.53 -7.36
CA GLN A 18 3.79 6.40 -7.97
C GLN A 18 5.04 6.02 -7.16
N LEU A 19 5.77 7.01 -6.66
CA LEU A 19 6.96 6.81 -5.83
C LEU A 19 6.61 6.09 -4.53
N LEU A 20 5.59 6.56 -3.80
CA LEU A 20 5.16 5.95 -2.54
C LEU A 20 4.64 4.51 -2.75
N ILE A 21 3.83 4.28 -3.78
CA ILE A 21 3.33 2.94 -4.12
C ILE A 21 4.50 1.99 -4.45
N SER A 22 5.45 2.44 -5.25
CA SER A 22 6.65 1.65 -5.58
C SER A 22 7.47 1.33 -4.32
N ARG A 23 7.58 2.29 -3.39
CA ARG A 23 8.28 2.09 -2.12
C ARG A 23 7.58 1.05 -1.24
N ILE A 24 6.26 1.09 -1.14
CA ILE A 24 5.44 0.09 -0.44
C ILE A 24 5.71 -1.31 -1.00
N HIS A 25 5.69 -1.49 -2.32
CA HIS A 25 5.98 -2.78 -2.95
C HIS A 25 7.40 -3.28 -2.60
N LEU A 26 8.41 -2.41 -2.70
CA LEU A 26 9.79 -2.77 -2.39
C LEU A 26 9.97 -3.16 -0.91
N GLN A 27 9.33 -2.43 0.01
CA GLN A 27 9.39 -2.73 1.44
C GLN A 27 8.66 -4.03 1.78
N ALA A 28 7.50 -4.29 1.17
CA ALA A 28 6.80 -5.55 1.31
C ALA A 28 7.63 -6.73 0.81
N MET A 29 8.31 -6.58 -0.33
CA MET A 29 9.26 -7.59 -0.83
C MET A 29 10.41 -7.81 0.16
N ALA A 30 10.98 -6.74 0.71
CA ALA A 30 12.06 -6.85 1.70
C ALA A 30 11.59 -7.57 2.98
N LEU A 31 10.38 -7.29 3.48
CA LEU A 31 9.79 -8.00 4.63
C LEU A 31 9.68 -9.50 4.36
N ASN A 32 9.16 -9.86 3.18
CA ASN A 32 9.04 -11.25 2.75
C ASN A 32 10.42 -11.94 2.67
N MET A 33 11.45 -11.23 2.19
CA MET A 33 12.82 -11.77 2.07
C MET A 33 13.49 -11.96 3.43
N GLN A 34 13.24 -11.09 4.42
CA GLN A 34 13.75 -11.26 5.79
C GLN A 34 13.11 -12.46 6.50
N GLY A 35 11.90 -12.88 6.09
CA GLY A 35 11.18 -14.01 6.67
C GLY A 35 10.52 -13.73 8.03
N ASN A 36 10.69 -12.53 8.58
CA ASN A 36 10.09 -12.12 9.86
C ASN A 36 8.60 -11.78 9.76
N HIS A 37 8.16 -11.38 8.57
CA HIS A 37 6.77 -11.09 8.24
C HIS A 37 6.45 -11.62 6.85
N GLN A 38 5.17 -11.88 6.62
CA GLN A 38 4.58 -12.03 5.31
C GLN A 38 3.83 -10.74 4.97
N ALA A 39 4.04 -10.23 3.76
CA ALA A 39 3.45 -9.00 3.26
C ALA A 39 2.82 -9.24 1.89
N ILE A 40 1.60 -8.72 1.71
CA ILE A 40 0.85 -8.74 0.47
C ILE A 40 0.50 -7.29 0.13
N VAL A 41 0.78 -6.91 -1.12
CA VAL A 41 0.36 -5.63 -1.69
C VAL A 41 -0.49 -5.95 -2.92
N GLN A 42 -1.70 -5.41 -2.98
CA GLN A 42 -2.64 -5.71 -4.06
C GLN A 42 -3.37 -4.46 -4.53
N TYR A 43 -3.39 -4.28 -5.85
CA TYR A 43 -4.23 -3.29 -6.50
C TYR A 43 -5.63 -3.86 -6.78
N ARG A 44 -6.68 -3.16 -6.36
CA ARG A 44 -8.07 -3.62 -6.52
C ARG A 44 -8.94 -2.50 -7.08
N ALA A 45 -9.90 -2.86 -7.93
CA ALA A 45 -10.99 -1.98 -8.29
C ALA A 45 -11.99 -1.91 -7.11
N SER A 46 -12.46 -0.72 -6.79
CA SER A 46 -13.35 -0.47 -5.65
C SER A 46 -14.33 0.63 -5.99
N ILE A 47 -15.63 0.29 -6.01
CA ILE A 47 -16.71 1.26 -6.28
C ILE A 47 -16.91 2.26 -5.13
N HIS A 48 -16.29 1.99 -3.98
CA HIS A 48 -16.41 2.78 -2.77
C HIS A 48 -15.33 3.86 -2.64
N THR A 49 -14.32 3.90 -3.53
CA THR A 49 -13.22 4.86 -3.47
C THR A 49 -13.32 5.95 -4.53
N HIS A 50 -12.82 7.15 -4.21
CA HIS A 50 -12.94 8.35 -5.04
C HIS A 50 -12.16 8.31 -6.38
N GLY A 51 -11.36 7.27 -6.63
CA GLY A 51 -10.71 7.01 -7.92
C GLY A 51 -11.04 5.65 -8.52
N GLY A 52 -12.03 4.95 -7.96
CA GLY A 52 -12.48 3.63 -8.43
C GLY A 52 -11.51 2.48 -8.12
N HIS A 53 -10.43 2.76 -7.40
CA HIS A 53 -9.36 1.80 -7.10
C HIS A 53 -8.78 2.02 -5.70
N GLU A 54 -8.16 0.98 -5.17
CA GLU A 54 -7.46 0.98 -3.89
C GLU A 54 -6.20 0.13 -3.94
N LEU A 55 -5.25 0.45 -3.06
CA LEU A 55 -4.10 -0.37 -2.74
C LEU A 55 -4.32 -1.02 -1.38
N SER A 56 -4.43 -2.35 -1.34
CA SER A 56 -4.42 -3.14 -0.11
C SER A 56 -2.97 -3.42 0.28
N VAL A 57 -2.61 -3.14 1.53
CA VAL A 57 -1.30 -3.44 2.13
C VAL A 57 -1.56 -4.21 3.41
N ASP A 58 -1.23 -5.50 3.39
CA ASP A 58 -1.53 -6.43 4.47
C ASP A 58 -0.24 -7.15 4.89
N THR A 59 0.06 -7.16 6.18
CA THR A 59 1.18 -7.93 6.73
C THR A 59 0.75 -8.77 7.92
N LYS A 60 1.44 -9.89 8.12
CA LYS A 60 1.32 -10.72 9.33
C LYS A 60 2.64 -11.36 9.69
N LYS A 61 2.77 -11.87 10.91
CA LYS A 61 3.88 -12.78 11.23
C LYS A 61 3.71 -14.15 10.54
N PRO A 62 4.79 -14.90 10.29
CA PRO A 62 4.74 -16.18 9.57
C PRO A 62 3.70 -17.16 10.14
N ASN A 63 3.59 -17.21 11.47
CA ASN A 63 2.74 -18.18 12.19
C ASN A 63 1.41 -17.60 12.66
N GLU A 64 1.07 -16.36 12.30
CA GLU A 64 -0.21 -15.74 12.65
C GLU A 64 -1.24 -15.92 11.53
N CYS A 65 -2.52 -15.88 11.87
CA CYS A 65 -3.61 -15.77 10.89
C CYS A 65 -3.68 -14.33 10.36
N TRP A 66 -4.10 -14.13 9.10
CA TRP A 66 -4.23 -12.79 8.52
C TRP A 66 -5.20 -11.87 9.29
N THR A 67 -6.19 -12.47 9.96
CA THR A 67 -7.20 -11.79 10.78
C THR A 67 -6.75 -11.57 12.23
N GLU A 68 -5.68 -12.21 12.67
CA GLU A 68 -5.20 -12.22 14.06
C GLU A 68 -3.80 -11.61 14.16
N GLY A 69 -3.34 -11.33 15.38
CA GLY A 69 -2.01 -10.76 15.59
C GLY A 69 -1.87 -9.28 15.22
N TRP A 70 -0.63 -8.83 15.01
CA TRP A 70 -0.31 -7.43 14.70
C TRP A 70 0.46 -7.32 13.38
N GLY A 71 0.16 -6.25 12.64
CA GLY A 71 0.71 -5.98 11.32
C GLY A 71 0.02 -4.79 10.67
N VAL A 72 0.48 -4.38 9.50
CA VAL A 72 -0.19 -3.39 8.66
C VAL A 72 -1.44 -4.04 8.04
N ARG A 73 -2.57 -3.34 8.12
CA ARG A 73 -3.83 -3.69 7.45
C ARG A 73 -4.46 -2.41 6.92
N GLN A 74 -4.11 -2.03 5.71
CA GLN A 74 -4.53 -0.75 5.14
C GLN A 74 -5.10 -0.94 3.74
N ALA A 75 -6.31 -0.42 3.53
CA ALA A 75 -6.88 -0.23 2.20
C ALA A 75 -6.83 1.26 1.88
N ILE A 76 -6.02 1.63 0.89
CA ILE A 76 -5.70 3.03 0.59
C ILE A 76 -6.39 3.40 -0.70
N ALA A 77 -7.34 4.33 -0.63
CA ALA A 77 -8.03 4.84 -1.81
C ALA A 77 -7.02 5.55 -2.73
N LEU A 78 -7.00 5.16 -4.01
CA LEU A 78 -6.13 5.79 -5.00
C LEU A 78 -6.94 6.85 -5.77
N PRO A 79 -6.40 8.07 -5.94
CA PRO A 79 -7.14 9.12 -6.61
C PRO A 79 -7.19 8.87 -8.12
N GLY A 80 -8.35 9.16 -8.70
CA GLY A 80 -8.57 9.14 -10.15
C GLY A 80 -8.55 10.56 -10.72
N ALA A 81 -8.83 10.66 -12.02
CA ALA A 81 -8.90 11.94 -12.73
C ALA A 81 -9.89 12.94 -12.07
N ALA A 82 -11.02 12.44 -11.59
CA ALA A 82 -12.07 13.24 -10.96
C ALA A 82 -11.87 13.50 -9.46
N SER A 83 -10.81 12.97 -8.83
CA SER A 83 -10.60 13.16 -7.39
C SER A 83 -10.16 14.59 -7.06
N SER A 84 -10.74 15.13 -5.98
CA SER A 84 -10.44 16.49 -5.49
C SER A 84 -9.01 16.60 -4.94
N PRO A 85 -8.47 17.83 -4.80
CA PRO A 85 -7.17 18.05 -4.17
C PRO A 85 -7.07 17.45 -2.75
N GLU A 86 -8.14 17.55 -1.96
CA GLU A 86 -8.20 17.03 -0.59
C GLU A 86 -8.14 15.50 -0.58
N GLN A 87 -8.86 14.85 -1.51
CA GLN A 87 -8.82 13.40 -1.68
C GLN A 87 -7.42 12.93 -2.10
N ARG A 88 -6.77 13.64 -3.03
CA ARG A 88 -5.39 13.34 -3.45
C ARG A 88 -4.41 13.47 -2.29
N LEU A 89 -4.56 14.52 -1.48
CA LEU A 89 -3.73 14.75 -0.30
C LEU A 89 -3.98 13.69 0.78
N ALA A 90 -5.23 13.26 0.98
CA ALA A 90 -5.57 12.17 1.88
C ALA A 90 -4.90 10.85 1.44
N SER A 91 -4.99 10.49 0.15
CA SER A 91 -4.30 9.32 -0.40
C SER A 91 -2.79 9.40 -0.21
N LEU A 92 -2.18 10.56 -0.47
CA LEU A 92 -0.74 10.77 -0.25
C LEU A 92 -0.34 10.54 1.21
N ARG A 93 -1.12 11.06 2.16
CA ARG A 93 -0.88 10.86 3.60
C ARG A 93 -0.98 9.39 3.99
N GLN A 94 -2.06 8.71 3.57
CA GLN A 94 -2.25 7.28 3.83
C GLN A 94 -1.14 6.41 3.25
N LEU A 95 -0.67 6.71 2.03
CA LEU A 95 0.48 6.03 1.44
C LEU A 95 1.77 6.29 2.23
N GLY A 96 1.99 7.52 2.72
CA GLY A 96 3.12 7.84 3.59
C GLY A 96 3.08 7.10 4.93
N GLU A 97 1.89 7.00 5.53
CA GLU A 97 1.66 6.21 6.74
C GLU A 97 1.96 4.72 6.52
N ALA A 98 1.53 4.15 5.39
CA ALA A 98 1.83 2.78 5.01
C ALA A 98 3.34 2.54 4.88
N VAL A 99 4.06 3.44 4.20
CA VAL A 99 5.54 3.38 4.08
C VAL A 99 6.20 3.38 5.45
N ASN A 100 5.77 4.27 6.35
CA ASN A 100 6.33 4.35 7.70
C ASN A 100 6.04 3.09 8.52
N ALA A 101 4.82 2.57 8.44
CA ALA A 101 4.44 1.34 9.14
C ALA A 101 5.25 0.12 8.66
N LEU A 102 5.49 0.01 7.35
CA LEU A 102 6.35 -1.04 6.78
C LEU A 102 7.83 -0.84 7.16
N SER A 103 8.33 0.39 7.20
CA SER A 103 9.69 0.67 7.71
C SER A 103 9.85 0.21 9.16
N ASN A 104 8.89 0.52 10.03
CA ASN A 104 8.94 0.09 11.43
C ASN A 104 9.01 -1.44 11.53
N LEU A 105 8.25 -2.16 10.70
CA LEU A 105 8.31 -3.63 10.66
C LEU A 105 9.68 -4.14 10.19
N LEU A 106 10.29 -3.52 9.17
CA LEU A 106 11.62 -3.88 8.66
C LEU A 106 12.72 -3.68 9.70
N GLU A 107 12.56 -2.68 10.56
CA GLU A 107 13.44 -2.36 11.68
C GLU A 107 13.19 -3.26 12.91
N GLY A 108 12.20 -4.15 12.85
CA GLY A 108 11.83 -5.07 13.94
C GLY A 108 10.90 -4.46 15.00
N GLY A 109 10.40 -3.25 14.77
CA GLY A 109 9.42 -2.56 15.60
C GLY A 109 7.97 -2.96 15.33
N LYS A 110 7.04 -2.31 16.04
CA LYS A 110 5.60 -2.40 15.77
C LYS A 110 5.16 -1.32 14.77
N PRO A 111 4.19 -1.59 13.89
CA PRO A 111 3.59 -0.55 13.07
C PRO A 111 2.93 0.47 14.01
N ALA A 112 3.15 1.75 13.74
CA ALA A 112 2.61 2.86 14.53
C ALA A 112 1.12 3.06 14.30
#